data_AF-A0A1B7MD30-F1
#
_entry.id   AF-A0A1B7MD30-F1
#
_cell.length_a   1.000
_cell.length_b   1.000
_cell.length_c   1.000
_cell.angle_alpha   90.00
_cell.angle_beta   90.00
_cell.angle_gamma   90.00
#
_symmetry.space_group_name_H-M   'P 1'
#
loop_
_entity.id
_entity.type
_entity.pdbx_description
1 polymer ?
#
loop_
_entity_poly.entity_id
_entity_poly.type
_entity_poly.pdbx_seq_one_letter_code
_entity_poly.pdbx_strand_id
1 'polypeptide(L)' 'YGFFYCKISSPAKLNEPILQRRIKTSEGIRTIAGLGTWEGWIFSEEMKITAERFGYKF' A
#
# COMPACT_ATOMS: atom_id res chain seq x y z
N TYR A 1 -7.40 16.19 4.38
CA TYR A 1 -6.40 15.60 3.46
C TYR A 1 -5.07 15.53 4.18
N GLY A 2 -4.40 14.38 4.18
CA GLY A 2 -3.15 14.18 4.91
C GLY A 2 -2.57 12.78 4.75
N PHE A 3 -1.38 12.56 5.29
CA PHE A 3 -0.74 11.24 5.35
C PHE A 3 -1.02 10.58 6.69
N PHE A 4 -1.40 9.31 6.66
CA PHE A 4 -1.71 8.51 7.84
C PHE A 4 -0.82 7.29 7.89
N TYR A 5 -0.21 7.05 9.06
CA TYR A 5 0.49 5.80 9.31
C TYR A 5 -0.52 4.73 9.71
N CYS A 6 -0.73 3.75 8.85
CA CYS A 6 -1.78 2.74 9.03
C CYS A 6 -1.26 1.35 8.66
N LYS A 7 -2.02 0.34 9.11
CA LYS A 7 -1.75 -1.07 8.84
C LYS A 7 -2.61 -1.52 7.69
N ILE A 8 -1.99 -1.59 6.52
CA ILE A 8 -2.64 -1.93 5.26
C ILE A 8 -2.71 -3.45 5.10
N SER A 9 -3.89 -3.99 4.82
CA SER A 9 -4.07 -5.36 4.36
C SER A 9 -4.54 -5.35 2.90
N SER A 10 -3.71 -5.90 2.01
CA SER A 10 -4.06 -6.07 0.60
C SER A 10 -5.02 -7.25 0.40
N PRO A 11 -5.83 -7.24 -0.68
CA PRO A 11 -6.53 -8.44 -1.14
C PRO A 11 -5.53 -9.50 -1.61
N ALA A 12 -5.95 -10.77 -1.62
CA ALA A 12 -5.11 -11.91 -1.99
C ALA A 12 -4.70 -11.92 -3.47
N LYS A 13 -5.50 -11.31 -4.35
CA LYS A 13 -5.21 -11.13 -5.78
C LYS A 13 -5.04 -9.66 -6.06
N LEU A 14 -3.79 -9.21 -6.15
CA LEU A 14 -3.46 -7.84 -6.51
C LEU A 14 -3.30 -7.73 -8.02
N ASN A 15 -4.41 -7.50 -8.72
CA ASN A 15 -4.39 -7.28 -10.17
C ASN A 15 -3.83 -5.89 -10.51
N GLU A 16 -4.03 -4.91 -9.64
CA GLU A 16 -3.54 -3.54 -9.81
C GLU A 16 -2.66 -3.12 -8.61
N PRO A 17 -1.32 -3.02 -8.79
CA PRO A 17 -0.40 -2.65 -7.72
C PRO A 17 -0.36 -1.13 -7.51
N ILE A 18 -1.39 -0.59 -6.87
CA ILE A 18 -1.59 0.85 -6.66
C ILE A 18 -0.72 1.37 -5.52
N LEU A 19 -0.72 0.66 -4.38
CA LEU A 19 0.07 1.06 -3.22
C LEU A 19 1.50 0.54 -3.34
N GLN A 20 2.34 1.34 -3.97
CA GLN A 20 3.76 1.07 -4.14
C GLN A 20 4.57 1.74 -3.02
N ARG A 21 5.56 1.02 -2.51
CA ARG A 21 6.50 1.53 -1.51
C ARG A 21 7.93 1.26 -1.94
N ARG A 22 8.81 2.19 -1.56
CA ARG A 22 10.25 1.98 -1.66
C ARG A 22 10.74 1.21 -0.44
N ILE A 23 11.43 0.10 -0.67
CA ILE A 23 12.14 -0.64 0.35
C ILE A 23 13.63 -0.61 0.05
N LYS A 24 14.44 -0.52 1.10
CA LYS A 24 15.88 -0.67 1.00
C LYS A 24 16.21 -2.15 1.14
N THR A 25 16.77 -2.72 0.08
CA THR A 25 17.32 -4.08 0.04
C THR A 25 18.85 -4.03 0.08
N SER A 26 19.50 -5.16 0.31
CA SER A 26 20.97 -5.29 0.25
C SER A 26 21.54 -4.85 -1.10
N GLU A 27 20.75 -4.96 -2.17
CA GLU A 27 21.11 -4.61 -3.55
C GLU A 27 20.69 -3.19 -3.96
N GLY A 28 20.13 -2.40 -3.03
CA GLY A 28 19.71 -1.02 -3.29
C GLY A 28 18.22 -0.75 -3.01
N ILE A 29 17.71 0.38 -3.50
CA ILE A 29 16.32 0.79 -3.32
C ILE A 29 15.45 0.13 -4.40
N ARG A 30 14.46 -0.64 -3.97
CA ARG A 30 13.47 -1.27 -4.86
C ARG A 30 12.08 -0.71 -4.60
N THR A 31 11.32 -0.50 -5.65
CA THR A 31 9.88 -0.17 -5.55
C THR A 31 9.10 -1.48 -5.61
N ILE A 32 8.30 -1.75 -4.58
CA ILE A 32 7.48 -2.96 -4.48
C ILE A 32 6.03 -2.60 -4.17
N ALA A 33 5.10 -3.46 -4.56
CA ALA A 33 3.73 -3.44 -4.05
C ALA A 33 3.60 -4.54 -3.00
N GLY A 34 3.21 -4.17 -1.78
CA GLY A 34 3.08 -5.11 -0.66
C GLY A 34 1.84 -5.98 -0.81
N LEU A 35 2.03 -7.30 -0.77
CA LEU A 35 0.96 -8.29 -0.62
C LEU A 35 0.80 -8.69 0.84
N GLY A 36 -0.43 -8.97 1.26
CA GLY A 36 -0.74 -9.31 2.64
C GLY A 36 -0.83 -8.07 3.53
N THR A 37 -0.32 -8.16 4.75
CA THR A 37 -0.40 -7.08 5.73
C THR A 37 0.92 -6.37 5.89
N TRP A 38 0.91 -5.04 5.77
CA TRP A 38 2.10 -4.20 5.87
C TRP A 38 1.74 -2.82 6.41
N GLU A 39 2.71 -2.12 6.99
CA GLU A 39 2.50 -0.81 7.60
C GLU A 39 3.20 0.27 6.78
N GLY A 40 2.57 1.43 6.65
CA GLY A 40 3.11 2.53 5.86
C GLY A 40 2.32 3.83 5.98
N TRP A 41 2.94 4.90 5.50
CA TRP A 41 2.30 6.19 5.33
C TRP A 41 1.53 6.19 4.02
N ILE A 42 0.22 6.42 4.09
CA ILE A 42 -0.66 6.47 2.93
C ILE A 42 -1.41 7.80 2.93
N PHE A 43 -1.56 8.39 1.75
CA PHE A 43 -2.32 9.60 1.59
C PHE A 43 -3.84 9.32 1.68
N SER A 44 -4.61 10.19 2.33
CA SER A 44 -6.04 9.98 2.56
C SER A 44 -6.87 9.71 1.30
N GLU A 45 -6.51 10.29 0.15
CA GLU A 45 -7.22 10.02 -1.11
C GLU A 45 -6.88 8.64 -1.67
N GLU A 46 -5.61 8.22 -1.56
CA GLU A 46 -5.20 6.88 -1.94
C GLU A 46 -5.91 5.85 -1.08
N MET A 47 -6.02 6.07 0.24
CA MET A 47 -6.78 5.21 1.15
C MET A 47 -8.23 5.07 0.69
N LYS A 48 -8.90 6.19 0.37
CA LYS A 48 -10.30 6.20 -0.06
C LYS A 48 -10.51 5.38 -1.35
N ILE A 49 -9.71 5.64 -2.37
CA ILE A 49 -9.82 4.96 -3.67
C ILE A 49 -9.48 3.48 -3.55
N THR A 50 -8.43 3.14 -2.80
CA THR A 50 -7.97 1.75 -2.63
C THR A 50 -8.91 0.92 -1.76
N ALA A 51 -9.54 1.52 -0.76
CA ALA A 51 -10.58 0.87 0.02
C ALA A 51 -11.85 0.63 -0.81
N GLU A 52 -12.36 1.66 -1.51
CA GLU A 52 -13.63 1.59 -2.24
C GLU A 52 -13.56 0.70 -3.49
N ARG A 53 -12.44 0.73 -4.24
CA ARG A 53 -12.34 0.08 -5.56
C ARG A 53 -11.53 -1.20 -5.56
N PHE A 54 -10.56 -1.32 -4.64
CA PHE A 54 -9.54 -2.36 -4.70
C PHE A 54 -9.55 -3.29 -3.47
N GLY A 55 -10.44 -3.06 -2.51
CA GLY A 55 -10.64 -3.96 -1.37
C GLY A 55 -9.50 -3.96 -0.35
N TYR A 56 -8.68 -2.90 -0.32
CA TYR A 56 -7.69 -2.71 0.74
C TYR A 56 -8.37 -2.38 2.07
N LYS A 57 -7.77 -2.87 3.16
CA LYS A 57 -8.20 -2.56 4.54
C LYS A 57 -7.08 -1.80 5.25
N PHE A 58 -7.43 -0.85 6.11
CA PHE A 58 -6.52 0.06 6.80
C PHE A 58 -6.77 0.06 8.30
#